data_AF-A0A8J9SX23-F1
#
_entry.id   AF-A0A8J9SX23-F1
#
_cell.length_a   1.000
_cell.length_b   1.000
_cell.length_c   1.000
_cell.angle_alpha   90.00
_cell.angle_beta   90.00
_cell.angle_gamma   90.00
#
_symmetry.space_group_name_H-M   'P 1'
#
loop_
_entity.id
_entity.type
_entity.pdbx_description
1 polymer ?
#
loop_
_entity_poly.entity_id
_entity_poly.type
_entity_poly.pdbx_seq_one_letter_code
_entity_poly.pdbx_strand_id
1 'polypeptide(L)'
;ITDVSVPRGQSFEEARMTFQDVQAALEKGTVIFNAAGAHIPKLAGPSLACTESTLLPCALNLYVTDAGKRTSAPPHTDKQDVAVVQTSGRKHWKVYSPPNPAMKPTVDIFARGKGDDSLPLYILESDLGCQLLLETTLNPGDVMFVPAAFPHTTSTVTEDDSTHADKTSIHLTLGIDHHIWELDYLCCRRLALRRANVKDTALGQTGEEDSPYIGAANEVTAPLINDLFAELPLGLLGGVDYAAPVIEHVAAELERISREVDETTASAVGASVWREAVERLRTQGMELLDIHRDMYLAALEEGQIRDEEAAMTAHLGQAVRRAMTPERMQRLSLFRVKRYFDQIDASKKALQQWSYARVEPEGEGDLADNWALTMPVKVGDQVEADLGGAFFPATVSRASGGTFDVNFFDGDRETGLERNQIKLLAPPAPQGDINTSNMTPKQLKRWKKQQEKTK
;
A
#
# COMPACT_ATOMS: atom_id res chain seq x y z
N ILE A 1 29.51 14.55 -17.78
CA ILE A 1 30.27 13.74 -16.79
C ILE A 1 29.60 12.39 -16.77
N THR A 2 30.30 11.30 -17.08
CA THR A 2 29.71 9.96 -17.00
C THR A 2 29.36 9.64 -15.56
N ASP A 3 28.15 9.13 -15.33
CA ASP A 3 27.71 8.67 -14.03
C ASP A 3 28.66 7.58 -13.53
N VAL A 4 29.11 7.71 -12.28
CA VAL A 4 30.10 6.79 -11.70
C VAL A 4 29.49 5.42 -11.35
N SER A 5 28.18 5.26 -11.60
CA SER A 5 27.35 4.13 -11.18
C SER A 5 26.74 3.32 -12.32
N VAL A 6 27.17 3.48 -13.58
CA VAL A 6 26.66 2.63 -14.67
C VAL A 6 27.20 1.20 -14.46
N PRO A 7 26.33 0.20 -14.23
CA PRO A 7 26.77 -1.18 -14.08
C PRO A 7 27.54 -1.63 -15.33
N ARG A 8 28.72 -2.22 -15.15
CA ARG A 8 29.50 -2.78 -16.26
C ARG A 8 29.11 -4.24 -16.47
N GLY A 9 29.12 -4.71 -17.72
CA GLY A 9 28.90 -6.12 -18.05
C GLY A 9 27.48 -6.63 -17.75
N GLN A 10 27.33 -7.96 -17.70
CA GLN A 10 26.04 -8.64 -17.47
C GLN A 10 26.04 -9.48 -16.20
N SER A 11 27.20 -9.71 -15.59
CA SER A 11 27.34 -10.45 -14.34
C SER A 11 27.41 -9.52 -13.12
N PHE A 12 27.07 -10.05 -11.94
CA PHE A 12 27.22 -9.31 -10.67
C PHE A 12 28.65 -8.79 -10.45
N GLU A 13 29.65 -9.62 -10.76
CA GLU A 13 31.06 -9.28 -10.57
C GLU A 13 31.53 -8.14 -11.47
N GLU A 14 30.98 -8.03 -12.68
CA GLU A 14 31.25 -6.91 -13.58
C GLU A 14 30.45 -5.66 -13.16
N ALA A 15 29.21 -5.87 -12.72
CA ALA A 15 28.26 -4.81 -12.38
C ALA A 15 28.55 -4.11 -11.04
N ARG A 16 29.32 -4.74 -10.15
CA ARG A 16 29.60 -4.18 -8.81
C ARG A 16 30.48 -2.93 -8.89
N MET A 17 30.22 -1.98 -7.99
CA MET A 17 31.14 -0.87 -7.74
C MET A 17 32.38 -1.38 -6.99
N THR A 18 33.56 -1.00 -7.47
CA THR A 18 34.82 -1.24 -6.77
C THR A 18 35.11 -0.14 -5.76
N PHE A 19 36.04 -0.38 -4.84
CA PHE A 19 36.52 0.65 -3.92
C PHE A 19 37.05 1.89 -4.66
N GLN A 20 37.76 1.68 -5.78
CA GLN A 20 38.27 2.78 -6.60
C GLN A 20 37.13 3.58 -7.25
N ASP A 21 36.07 2.92 -7.72
CA ASP A 21 34.89 3.61 -8.25
C ASP A 21 34.22 4.47 -7.18
N VAL A 22 34.12 3.97 -5.93
CA VAL A 22 33.59 4.74 -4.79
C VAL A 22 34.47 5.95 -4.48
N GLN A 23 35.80 5.79 -4.44
CA GLN A 23 36.71 6.92 -4.21
C GLN A 23 36.57 8.00 -5.30
N ALA A 24 36.53 7.60 -6.57
CA ALA A 24 36.34 8.52 -7.69
C ALA A 24 34.95 9.20 -7.67
N ALA A 25 33.92 8.52 -7.16
CA ALA A 25 32.59 9.11 -6.98
C ALA A 25 32.57 10.17 -5.87
N LEU A 26 33.28 9.92 -4.76
CA LEU A 26 33.38 10.85 -3.63
C LEU A 26 34.10 12.16 -3.98
N GLU A 27 35.02 12.13 -4.95
CA GLU A 27 35.61 13.36 -5.50
C GLU A 27 34.54 14.29 -6.10
N LYS A 28 33.45 13.73 -6.63
CA LYS A 28 32.38 14.47 -7.31
C LYS A 28 31.20 14.81 -6.40
N GLY A 29 30.91 14.00 -5.39
CA GLY A 29 29.74 14.22 -4.54
C GLY A 29 29.54 13.16 -3.46
N THR A 30 28.30 12.71 -3.32
CA THR A 30 27.87 11.74 -2.30
C THR A 30 27.71 10.36 -2.91
N VAL A 31 28.17 9.33 -2.20
CA VAL A 31 27.87 7.92 -2.50
C VAL A 31 26.80 7.45 -1.52
N ILE A 32 25.74 6.85 -2.06
CA ILE A 32 24.59 6.37 -1.29
C ILE A 32 24.55 4.84 -1.39
N PHE A 33 24.54 4.19 -0.23
CA PHE A 33 24.32 2.75 -0.11
C PHE A 33 22.87 2.53 0.33
N ASN A 34 22.01 2.23 -0.65
CA ASN A 34 20.61 1.94 -0.39
C ASN A 34 20.45 0.63 0.37
N ALA A 35 19.48 0.56 1.28
CA ALA A 35 19.17 -0.62 2.09
C ALA A 35 20.42 -1.20 2.80
N ALA A 36 21.34 -0.34 3.23
CA ALA A 36 22.58 -0.73 3.90
C ALA A 36 22.34 -1.61 5.14
N GLY A 37 21.21 -1.42 5.85
CA GLY A 37 20.77 -2.27 6.96
C GLY A 37 20.62 -3.76 6.58
N ALA A 38 20.22 -4.05 5.34
CA ALA A 38 20.05 -5.41 4.83
C ALA A 38 21.31 -5.98 4.17
N HIS A 39 22.36 -5.19 3.99
CA HIS A 39 23.60 -5.59 3.31
C HIS A 39 24.81 -5.65 4.25
N ILE A 40 24.79 -4.83 5.31
CA ILE A 40 25.86 -4.72 6.28
C ILE A 40 25.31 -5.26 7.60
N PRO A 41 25.68 -6.48 8.02
CA PRO A 41 25.13 -7.12 9.23
C PRO A 41 25.15 -6.24 10.49
N LYS A 42 26.20 -5.42 10.66
CA LYS A 42 26.31 -4.49 11.79
C LYS A 42 25.25 -3.38 11.81
N LEU A 43 24.64 -3.08 10.66
CA LEU A 43 23.56 -2.11 10.53
C LEU A 43 22.17 -2.74 10.61
N ALA A 44 22.06 -4.08 10.51
CA ALA A 44 20.79 -4.79 10.61
C ALA A 44 20.14 -4.63 11.99
N GLY A 45 20.95 -4.62 13.06
CA GLY A 45 20.46 -4.43 14.44
C GLY A 45 19.73 -3.10 14.62
N PRO A 46 20.36 -1.94 14.31
CA PRO A 46 19.67 -0.65 14.30
C PRO A 46 18.44 -0.59 13.40
N SER A 47 18.47 -1.21 12.22
CA SER A 47 17.31 -1.27 11.32
C SER A 47 16.14 -2.06 11.92
N LEU A 48 16.43 -3.23 12.50
CA LEU A 48 15.44 -4.06 13.19
C LEU A 48 14.85 -3.31 14.39
N ALA A 49 15.69 -2.67 15.20
CA ALA A 49 15.24 -1.89 16.35
C ALA A 49 14.31 -0.74 15.93
N CYS A 50 14.59 -0.06 14.81
CA CYS A 50 13.71 0.95 14.25
C CYS A 50 12.35 0.34 13.88
N THR A 51 12.36 -0.73 13.08
CA THR A 51 11.15 -1.47 12.65
C THR A 51 10.30 -1.95 13.83
N GLU A 52 10.91 -2.47 14.88
CA GLU A 52 10.18 -2.94 16.07
C GLU A 52 9.66 -1.80 16.96
N SER A 53 10.36 -0.66 16.99
CA SER A 53 9.97 0.50 17.80
C SER A 53 8.82 1.28 17.16
N THR A 54 8.79 1.37 15.83
CA THR A 54 7.75 2.07 15.09
C THR A 54 6.58 1.17 14.73
N LEU A 55 6.79 -0.15 14.74
CA LEU A 55 5.87 -1.14 14.20
C LEU A 55 5.52 -0.84 12.73
N LEU A 56 6.51 -0.39 11.97
CA LEU A 56 6.39 -0.09 10.55
C LEU A 56 7.56 -0.72 9.79
N PRO A 57 7.38 -1.04 8.51
CA PRO A 57 8.51 -1.31 7.64
C PRO A 57 9.49 -0.12 7.70
N CYS A 58 10.79 -0.41 7.82
CA CYS A 58 11.83 0.61 7.79
C CYS A 58 12.97 0.19 6.88
N ALA A 59 13.66 1.17 6.30
CA ALA A 59 14.86 0.98 5.50
C ALA A 59 15.99 1.88 6.01
N LEU A 60 17.22 1.36 6.07
CA LEU A 60 18.39 2.15 6.42
C LEU A 60 19.25 2.40 5.18
N ASN A 61 19.47 3.67 4.85
CA ASN A 61 20.43 4.10 3.83
C ASN A 61 21.68 4.67 4.49
N LEU A 62 22.84 4.48 3.86
CA LEU A 62 24.13 5.02 4.31
C LEU A 62 24.64 6.04 3.29
N TYR A 63 24.96 7.25 3.75
CA TYR A 63 25.46 8.33 2.91
C TYR A 63 26.89 8.66 3.28
N VAL A 64 27.76 8.66 2.28
CA VAL A 64 29.17 9.03 2.41
C VAL A 64 29.45 10.23 1.52
N THR A 65 29.93 11.32 2.10
CA THR A 65 30.27 12.53 1.34
C THR A 65 31.64 13.03 1.76
N ASP A 66 32.50 13.31 0.80
CA ASP A 66 33.82 13.85 1.09
C ASP A 66 33.75 15.29 1.65
N ALA A 67 34.84 15.77 2.23
CA ALA A 67 34.92 17.12 2.79
C ALA A 67 34.80 18.21 1.69
N GLY A 68 34.38 19.41 2.07
CA GLY A 68 34.38 20.59 1.19
C GLY A 68 33.33 20.61 0.06
N LYS A 69 32.30 19.75 0.10
CA LYS A 69 31.22 19.75 -0.90
C LYS A 69 30.18 20.83 -0.56
N ARG A 70 30.13 21.87 -1.38
CA ARG A 70 29.12 22.95 -1.28
C ARG A 70 27.68 22.44 -1.41
N THR A 71 27.48 21.36 -2.16
CA THR A 71 26.21 20.65 -2.26
C THR A 71 26.49 19.16 -2.25
N SER A 72 25.99 18.48 -1.23
CA SER A 72 26.10 17.02 -1.02
C SER A 72 24.86 16.30 -1.52
N ALA A 73 23.69 16.85 -1.23
CA ALA A 73 22.41 16.52 -1.84
C ALA A 73 21.71 17.83 -2.21
N PRO A 74 21.24 18.01 -3.46
CA PRO A 74 20.43 19.17 -3.83
C PRO A 74 19.12 19.17 -3.04
N PRO A 75 18.38 20.30 -2.98
CA PRO A 75 17.11 20.32 -2.26
C PRO A 75 16.10 19.35 -2.88
N HIS A 76 15.52 18.49 -2.04
CA HIS A 76 14.55 17.48 -2.44
C HIS A 76 13.63 17.14 -1.27
N THR A 77 12.52 16.45 -1.57
CA THR A 77 11.65 15.83 -0.56
C THR A 77 11.76 14.31 -0.61
N ASP A 78 11.49 13.67 0.52
CA ASP A 78 11.41 12.21 0.65
C ASP A 78 9.98 11.76 0.95
N LYS A 79 9.71 10.51 0.54
CA LYS A 79 8.45 9.78 0.79
C LYS A 79 8.43 9.07 2.14
N GLN A 80 9.52 9.17 2.88
CA GLN A 80 9.71 8.56 4.18
C GLN A 80 9.87 9.69 5.19
N ASP A 81 9.37 9.48 6.39
CA ASP A 81 9.93 10.19 7.54
C ASP A 81 11.32 9.63 7.80
N VAL A 82 12.28 10.50 8.06
CA VAL A 82 13.67 10.07 8.22
C VAL A 82 14.27 10.50 9.55
N ALA A 83 14.86 9.53 10.24
CA ALA A 83 15.77 9.78 11.35
C ALA A 83 17.21 9.67 10.86
N VAL A 84 17.88 10.82 10.76
CA VAL A 84 19.29 10.95 10.36
C VAL A 84 20.17 10.83 11.59
N VAL A 85 21.13 9.91 11.57
CA VAL A 85 22.13 9.71 12.61
C VAL A 85 23.51 9.99 12.04
N GLN A 86 24.16 11.05 12.48
CA GLN A 86 25.51 11.40 12.04
C GLN A 86 26.52 10.51 12.77
N THR A 87 27.38 9.79 12.02
CA THR A 87 28.31 8.80 12.61
C THR A 87 29.77 9.18 12.48
N SER A 88 30.14 9.93 11.46
CA SER A 88 31.51 10.43 11.27
C SER A 88 31.51 11.77 10.54
N GLY A 89 32.51 12.60 10.79
CA GLY A 89 32.60 13.94 10.19
C GLY A 89 31.41 14.81 10.55
N ARG A 90 31.16 15.85 9.74
CA ARG A 90 30.09 16.83 9.97
C ARG A 90 29.27 17.01 8.70
N LYS A 91 28.01 17.38 8.82
CA LYS A 91 27.17 17.75 7.67
C LYS A 91 26.29 18.92 8.05
N HIS A 92 26.29 19.95 7.22
CA HIS A 92 25.40 21.09 7.35
C HIS A 92 24.09 20.78 6.63
N TRP A 93 22.98 21.07 7.30
CA TRP A 93 21.62 20.76 6.88
C TRP A 93 20.77 22.02 6.90
N LYS A 94 19.92 22.15 5.87
CA LYS A 94 18.79 23.07 5.86
C LYS A 94 17.52 22.28 5.60
N VAL A 95 16.48 22.50 6.40
CA VAL A 95 15.16 21.90 6.27
C VAL A 95 14.12 23.01 6.19
N TYR A 96 13.21 22.90 5.23
CA TYR A 96 12.22 23.92 4.93
C TYR A 96 10.80 23.37 5.10
N SER A 97 9.81 24.26 5.18
CA SER A 97 8.40 23.87 5.10
C SER A 97 8.07 23.34 3.70
N PRO A 98 7.15 22.36 3.58
CA PRO A 98 6.69 21.90 2.28
C PRO A 98 6.12 23.04 1.42
N PRO A 99 6.37 23.05 0.10
CA PRO A 99 5.72 23.99 -0.80
C PRO A 99 4.23 23.68 -0.92
N ASN A 100 3.41 24.69 -1.22
CA ASN A 100 1.99 24.47 -1.52
C ASN A 100 1.84 23.52 -2.74
N PRO A 101 1.23 22.33 -2.58
CA PRO A 101 1.08 21.35 -3.67
C PRO A 101 0.38 21.91 -4.90
N ALA A 102 -0.59 22.82 -4.73
CA ALA A 102 -1.36 23.41 -5.82
C ALA A 102 -0.53 24.27 -6.78
N MET A 103 0.69 24.68 -6.38
CA MET A 103 1.59 25.45 -7.26
C MET A 103 2.16 24.61 -8.39
N LYS A 104 2.27 23.29 -8.20
CA LYS A 104 2.78 22.35 -9.20
C LYS A 104 2.10 20.99 -9.01
N PRO A 105 0.81 20.85 -9.36
CA PRO A 105 0.04 19.66 -9.04
C PRO A 105 0.51 18.42 -9.81
N THR A 106 1.22 18.60 -10.93
CA THR A 106 1.68 17.49 -11.80
C THR A 106 2.90 16.73 -11.27
N VAL A 107 3.45 17.10 -10.11
CA VAL A 107 4.60 16.42 -9.51
C VAL A 107 4.25 15.88 -8.13
N ASP A 108 4.87 14.75 -7.80
CA ASP A 108 4.68 14.09 -6.50
C ASP A 108 5.31 14.93 -5.39
N ILE A 109 4.50 15.29 -4.39
CA ILE A 109 4.94 16.11 -3.25
C ILE A 109 6.00 15.43 -2.40
N PHE A 110 6.03 14.09 -2.40
CA PHE A 110 6.98 13.25 -1.68
C PHE A 110 8.24 12.92 -2.49
N ALA A 111 8.33 13.42 -3.73
CA ALA A 111 9.49 13.22 -4.60
C ALA A 111 9.91 14.49 -5.35
N ARG A 112 9.71 15.67 -4.73
CA ARG A 112 10.15 16.94 -5.29
C ARG A 112 11.67 16.99 -5.42
N GLY A 113 12.16 17.63 -6.48
CA GLY A 113 13.60 17.73 -6.78
C GLY A 113 14.26 16.43 -7.25
N LYS A 114 13.45 15.42 -7.62
CA LYS A 114 13.90 14.13 -8.16
C LYS A 114 13.39 13.93 -9.59
N GLY A 115 14.07 13.06 -10.35
CA GLY A 115 13.70 12.77 -11.75
C GLY A 115 13.76 14.02 -12.62
N ASP A 116 12.66 14.32 -13.30
CA ASP A 116 12.52 15.52 -14.14
C ASP A 116 12.07 16.77 -13.35
N ASP A 117 11.76 16.65 -12.05
CA ASP A 117 11.46 17.78 -11.18
C ASP A 117 12.74 18.41 -10.64
N SER A 118 12.76 19.75 -10.57
CA SER A 118 13.87 20.51 -10.03
C SER A 118 13.36 21.46 -8.95
N LEU A 119 14.05 21.48 -7.81
CA LEU A 119 13.71 22.27 -6.64
C LEU A 119 14.93 23.07 -6.16
N PRO A 120 15.50 23.97 -6.97
CA PRO A 120 16.68 24.71 -6.56
C PRO A 120 16.36 25.68 -5.41
N LEU A 121 17.37 25.98 -4.58
CA LEU A 121 17.19 26.77 -3.35
C LEU A 121 16.49 28.10 -3.59
N TYR A 122 16.86 28.82 -4.66
CA TYR A 122 16.24 30.12 -4.94
C TYR A 122 14.74 30.01 -5.21
N ILE A 123 14.29 28.98 -5.95
CA ILE A 123 12.84 28.74 -6.20
C ILE A 123 12.13 28.40 -4.89
N LEU A 124 12.79 27.61 -4.05
CA LEU A 124 12.21 27.19 -2.78
C LEU A 124 12.00 28.38 -1.84
N GLU A 125 13.00 29.26 -1.75
CA GLU A 125 12.99 30.44 -0.86
C GLU A 125 12.20 31.63 -1.43
N SER A 126 12.09 31.79 -2.76
CA SER A 126 11.34 32.88 -3.39
C SER A 126 9.96 32.44 -3.88
N ASP A 127 9.92 31.63 -4.92
CA ASP A 127 8.73 31.44 -5.75
C ASP A 127 7.70 30.52 -5.08
N LEU A 128 8.18 29.54 -4.31
CA LEU A 128 7.35 28.64 -3.53
C LEU A 128 7.08 29.17 -2.12
N GLY A 129 7.81 30.20 -1.69
CA GLY A 129 7.66 30.84 -0.38
C GLY A 129 7.87 29.90 0.81
N CYS A 130 8.68 28.85 0.65
CA CYS A 130 8.96 27.91 1.73
C CYS A 130 9.76 28.61 2.83
N GLN A 131 9.39 28.36 4.09
CA GLN A 131 10.10 28.88 5.25
C GLN A 131 11.26 27.96 5.62
N LEU A 132 12.44 28.51 5.90
CA LEU A 132 13.52 27.78 6.55
C LEU A 132 13.13 27.47 8.00
N LEU A 133 12.98 26.20 8.32
CA LEU A 133 12.55 25.72 9.64
C LEU A 133 13.72 25.32 10.53
N LEU A 134 14.77 24.75 9.94
CA LEU A 134 15.96 24.31 10.65
C LEU A 134 17.20 24.53 9.78
N GLU A 135 18.22 25.16 10.34
CA GLU A 135 19.57 25.21 9.80
C GLU A 135 20.55 24.81 10.90
N THR A 136 21.26 23.70 10.68
CA THR A 136 22.15 23.15 11.71
C THR A 136 23.31 22.37 11.10
N THR A 137 24.34 22.10 11.90
CA THR A 137 25.45 21.22 11.51
C THR A 137 25.47 20.02 12.45
N LEU A 138 25.20 18.83 11.92
CA LEU A 138 25.25 17.59 12.67
C LEU A 138 26.70 17.14 12.85
N ASN A 139 27.03 16.70 14.06
CA ASN A 139 28.28 16.11 14.50
C ASN A 139 28.07 14.64 14.89
N PRO A 140 29.12 13.83 15.03
CA PRO A 140 28.97 12.42 15.37
C PRO A 140 28.19 12.22 16.68
N GLY A 141 27.12 11.44 16.63
CA GLY A 141 26.19 11.21 17.74
C GLY A 141 24.92 12.04 17.68
N ASP A 142 24.87 13.10 16.88
CA ASP A 142 23.67 13.92 16.69
C ASP A 142 22.62 13.15 15.87
N VAL A 143 21.35 13.35 16.23
CA VAL A 143 20.18 12.79 15.55
C VAL A 143 19.25 13.91 15.11
N MET A 144 18.75 13.84 13.89
CA MET A 144 17.79 14.79 13.34
C MET A 144 16.63 14.05 12.69
N PHE A 145 15.40 14.51 12.94
CA PHE A 145 14.21 14.00 12.29
C PHE A 145 13.77 14.97 11.19
N VAL A 146 13.46 14.46 10.00
CA VAL A 146 12.86 15.22 8.90
C VAL A 146 11.58 14.50 8.48
N PRO A 147 10.41 15.14 8.61
CA PRO A 147 9.16 14.51 8.20
C PRO A 147 9.09 14.31 6.68
N ALA A 148 8.27 13.37 6.24
CA ALA A 148 7.99 13.17 4.81
C ALA A 148 7.50 14.48 4.15
N ALA A 149 7.83 14.69 2.88
CA ALA A 149 7.55 15.91 2.10
C ALA A 149 8.27 17.20 2.56
N PHE A 150 9.10 17.20 3.61
CA PHE A 150 9.86 18.40 4.01
C PHE A 150 11.13 18.55 3.16
N PRO A 151 11.25 19.64 2.38
CA PRO A 151 12.41 19.84 1.55
C PRO A 151 13.66 20.03 2.40
N HIS A 152 14.75 19.37 2.02
CA HIS A 152 16.01 19.52 2.70
C HIS A 152 17.20 19.44 1.75
N THR A 153 18.28 20.10 2.12
CA THR A 153 19.55 20.12 1.37
C THR A 153 20.72 19.97 2.33
N THR A 154 21.85 19.49 1.80
CA THR A 154 23.04 19.25 2.63
C THR A 154 24.33 19.73 1.98
N SER A 155 25.29 20.11 2.81
CA SER A 155 26.68 20.42 2.41
C SER A 155 27.68 19.90 3.46
N THR A 156 28.94 19.76 3.07
CA THR A 156 30.06 19.48 3.99
C THR A 156 30.98 20.68 4.16
N VAL A 157 30.58 21.85 3.67
CA VAL A 157 31.24 23.14 3.93
C VAL A 157 30.62 23.74 5.19
N THR A 158 31.43 24.11 6.17
CA THR A 158 31.01 24.81 7.40
C THR A 158 31.76 26.13 7.53
N GLU A 159 31.12 27.18 8.03
CA GLU A 159 31.72 28.53 8.13
C GLU A 159 32.91 28.61 9.13
N ASP A 160 33.01 27.67 10.08
CA ASP A 160 34.07 27.59 11.09
C ASP A 160 35.24 26.69 10.64
N ASP A 161 36.15 27.25 9.85
CA ASP A 161 37.10 26.49 9.02
C ASP A 161 38.55 26.43 9.56
N SER A 162 38.77 26.26 10.88
CA SER A 162 40.15 26.22 11.43
C SER A 162 40.61 24.93 12.12
N THR A 163 39.71 23.97 12.42
CA THR A 163 40.12 22.74 13.16
C THR A 163 39.46 21.43 12.70
N HIS A 164 38.46 21.47 11.80
CA HIS A 164 37.67 20.29 11.41
C HIS A 164 37.47 20.11 9.90
N ALA A 165 38.20 20.87 9.06
CA ALA A 165 37.97 21.04 7.63
C ALA A 165 38.10 19.78 6.75
N ASP A 166 38.66 18.67 7.25
CA ASP A 166 39.18 17.59 6.38
C ASP A 166 38.56 16.19 6.60
N LYS A 167 37.36 16.07 7.18
CA LYS A 167 36.78 14.73 7.44
C LYS A 167 35.58 14.42 6.55
N THR A 168 35.68 13.28 5.86
CA THR A 168 34.54 12.62 5.21
C THR A 168 33.37 12.50 6.17
N SER A 169 32.21 12.97 5.70
CA SER A 169 30.95 12.93 6.41
C SER A 169 30.23 11.62 6.14
N ILE A 170 29.83 10.94 7.20
CA ILE A 170 29.05 9.70 7.12
C ILE A 170 27.83 9.84 8.02
N HIS A 171 26.65 9.61 7.45
CA HIS A 171 25.42 9.49 8.21
C HIS A 171 24.60 8.29 7.76
N LEU A 172 23.80 7.79 8.69
CA LEU A 172 22.78 6.77 8.46
C LEU A 172 21.44 7.48 8.42
N THR A 173 20.58 7.08 7.49
CA THR A 173 19.20 7.57 7.40
C THR A 173 18.29 6.39 7.58
N LEU A 174 17.59 6.35 8.71
CA LEU A 174 16.52 5.40 8.99
C LEU A 174 15.23 5.98 8.41
N GLY A 175 14.73 5.42 7.32
CA GLY A 175 13.42 5.73 6.76
C GLY A 175 12.33 4.92 7.45
N ILE A 176 11.29 5.62 7.88
CA ILE A 176 10.06 5.08 8.45
C ILE A 176 9.01 5.15 7.33
N ASP A 177 8.54 3.98 6.88
CA ASP A 177 7.95 3.86 5.55
C ASP A 177 6.42 3.83 5.60
N HIS A 178 5.78 4.99 5.72
CA HIS A 178 4.32 5.08 5.54
C HIS A 178 3.95 5.12 4.06
N HIS A 179 4.24 6.23 3.39
CA HIS A 179 3.81 6.48 2.01
C HIS A 179 4.52 5.57 1.00
N ILE A 180 5.74 5.09 1.29
CA ILE A 180 6.40 4.06 0.46
C ILE A 180 5.54 2.81 0.31
N TRP A 181 4.83 2.44 1.38
CA TRP A 181 3.94 1.27 1.44
C TRP A 181 2.47 1.66 1.39
N GLU A 182 2.16 2.90 0.99
CA GLU A 182 0.79 3.39 0.80
C GLU A 182 -0.08 3.28 2.07
N LEU A 183 0.55 3.40 3.25
CA LEU A 183 -0.08 3.39 4.57
C LEU A 183 -0.55 4.80 4.96
N ASP A 184 -1.39 5.40 4.11
CA ASP A 184 -1.96 6.74 4.29
C ASP A 184 -3.46 6.78 3.91
N TYR A 185 -4.16 7.86 4.29
CA TYR A 185 -5.60 7.98 4.07
C TYR A 185 -6.01 8.05 2.59
N LEU A 186 -5.19 8.68 1.73
CA LEU A 186 -5.46 8.74 0.29
C LEU A 186 -5.48 7.35 -0.32
N CYS A 187 -4.45 6.56 -0.04
CA CYS A 187 -4.32 5.20 -0.55
C CYS A 187 -5.41 4.29 0.02
N CYS A 188 -5.72 4.40 1.32
CA CYS A 188 -6.81 3.65 1.94
C CYS A 188 -8.18 4.02 1.32
N ARG A 189 -8.43 5.31 1.03
CA ARG A 189 -9.64 5.78 0.35
C ARG A 189 -9.76 5.18 -1.03
N ARG A 190 -8.68 5.18 -1.80
CA ARG A 190 -8.66 4.57 -3.15
C ARG A 190 -8.96 3.07 -3.11
N LEU A 191 -8.44 2.35 -2.11
CA LEU A 191 -8.76 0.94 -1.90
C LEU A 191 -10.24 0.72 -1.61
N ALA A 192 -10.83 1.52 -0.72
CA ALA A 192 -12.24 1.46 -0.39
C ALA A 192 -13.14 1.73 -1.61
N LEU A 193 -12.81 2.75 -2.41
CA LEU A 193 -13.56 3.08 -3.64
C LEU A 193 -13.48 1.96 -4.68
N ARG A 194 -12.28 1.40 -4.91
CA ARG A 194 -12.09 0.24 -5.80
C ARG A 194 -12.92 -0.95 -5.32
N ARG A 195 -12.87 -1.25 -4.02
CA ARG A 195 -13.61 -2.35 -3.38
C ARG A 195 -15.11 -2.19 -3.54
N ALA A 196 -15.63 -0.98 -3.36
CA ALA A 196 -17.03 -0.64 -3.59
C ALA A 196 -17.41 -0.49 -5.08
N ASN A 197 -16.46 -0.61 -6.01
CA ASN A 197 -16.65 -0.34 -7.43
C ASN A 197 -17.23 1.06 -7.71
N VAL A 198 -16.80 2.05 -6.92
CA VAL A 198 -17.16 3.46 -7.05
C VAL A 198 -16.02 4.20 -7.73
N LYS A 199 -16.33 4.99 -8.76
CA LYS A 199 -15.35 5.86 -9.40
C LYS A 199 -15.18 7.13 -8.60
N ASP A 200 -13.92 7.49 -8.35
CA ASP A 200 -13.58 8.77 -7.76
C ASP A 200 -13.70 9.89 -8.79
N THR A 201 -14.79 10.64 -8.74
CA THR A 201 -15.03 11.75 -9.67
C THR A 201 -14.32 13.02 -9.27
N ALA A 202 -13.88 13.15 -8.02
CA ALA A 202 -13.23 14.36 -7.51
C ALA A 202 -11.72 14.34 -7.74
N LEU A 203 -11.04 13.26 -7.34
CA LEU A 203 -9.58 13.17 -7.52
C LEU A 203 -9.18 12.44 -8.82
N GLY A 204 -10.16 11.82 -9.49
CA GLY A 204 -9.93 11.04 -10.70
C GLY A 204 -9.42 9.62 -10.41
N GLN A 205 -9.04 8.92 -11.47
CA GLN A 205 -8.45 7.59 -11.39
C GLN A 205 -7.00 7.68 -11.87
N THR A 206 -6.06 7.20 -11.07
CA THR A 206 -4.67 7.00 -11.54
C THR A 206 -4.45 5.51 -11.78
N GLY A 207 -3.62 5.19 -12.77
CA GLY A 207 -3.15 3.83 -13.00
C GLY A 207 -2.36 3.30 -11.81
N GLU A 208 -2.08 2.00 -11.82
CA GLU A 208 -1.38 1.34 -10.71
C GLU A 208 0.09 1.74 -10.58
N GLU A 209 0.69 2.22 -11.67
CA GLU A 209 2.08 2.71 -11.70
C GLU A 209 2.17 4.23 -11.50
N ASP A 210 1.02 4.92 -11.51
CA ASP A 210 0.97 6.36 -11.35
C ASP A 210 1.02 6.73 -9.87
N SER A 211 1.84 7.73 -9.52
CA SER A 211 1.83 8.27 -8.15
C SER A 211 0.43 8.78 -7.80
N PRO A 212 -0.12 8.43 -6.61
CA PRO A 212 -1.41 8.95 -6.19
C PRO A 212 -1.32 10.41 -5.70
N TYR A 213 -0.11 10.94 -5.46
CA TYR A 213 0.12 12.27 -4.87
C TYR A 213 0.34 13.37 -5.92
N ILE A 214 -0.38 13.26 -7.04
CA ILE A 214 -0.36 14.22 -8.16
C ILE A 214 -1.78 14.62 -8.57
N GLY A 215 -1.88 15.63 -9.43
CA GLY A 215 -3.12 16.09 -10.05
C GLY A 215 -4.08 16.67 -9.03
N ALA A 216 -5.36 16.30 -9.15
CA ALA A 216 -6.44 16.87 -8.36
C ALA A 216 -6.27 16.68 -6.84
N ALA A 217 -5.55 15.64 -6.40
CA ALA A 217 -5.21 15.44 -4.98
C ALA A 217 -4.37 16.60 -4.41
N ASN A 218 -3.58 17.28 -5.24
CA ASN A 218 -2.76 18.44 -4.85
C ASN A 218 -3.51 19.78 -4.96
N GLU A 219 -4.75 19.77 -5.49
CA GLU A 219 -5.54 20.98 -5.77
C GLU A 219 -6.70 21.18 -4.78
N VAL A 220 -6.93 20.23 -3.86
CA VAL A 220 -7.91 20.39 -2.78
C VAL A 220 -7.44 21.42 -1.74
N THR A 221 -8.31 21.76 -0.77
CA THR A 221 -7.98 22.76 0.24
C THR A 221 -6.79 22.31 1.10
N ALA A 222 -5.97 23.25 1.57
CA ALA A 222 -4.78 22.90 2.36
C ALA A 222 -5.07 22.05 3.63
N PRO A 223 -6.14 22.29 4.42
CA PRO A 223 -6.51 21.41 5.51
C PRO A 223 -6.83 19.98 5.03
N LEU A 224 -7.56 19.86 3.92
CA LEU A 224 -7.92 18.57 3.37
C LEU A 224 -6.72 17.83 2.79
N ILE A 225 -5.74 18.53 2.21
CA ILE A 225 -4.45 17.93 1.80
C ILE A 225 -3.76 17.29 3.01
N ASN A 226 -3.69 18.02 4.14
CA ASN A 226 -3.03 17.51 5.35
C ASN A 226 -3.72 16.24 5.87
N ASP A 227 -5.06 16.21 5.88
CA ASP A 227 -5.82 15.04 6.31
C ASP A 227 -5.68 13.88 5.31
N LEU A 228 -5.80 14.17 4.01
CA LEU A 228 -5.79 13.17 2.95
C LEU A 228 -4.43 12.50 2.80
N PHE A 229 -3.34 13.24 2.96
CA PHE A 229 -1.97 12.71 2.87
C PHE A 229 -1.38 12.33 4.23
N ALA A 230 -2.16 12.46 5.31
CA ALA A 230 -1.74 12.01 6.63
C ALA A 230 -1.48 10.50 6.62
N GLU A 231 -0.43 10.15 7.34
CA GLU A 231 -0.05 8.77 7.61
C GLU A 231 -1.11 8.10 8.48
N LEU A 232 -1.26 6.79 8.30
CA LEU A 232 -2.09 6.02 9.22
C LEU A 232 -1.45 5.98 10.61
N PRO A 233 -2.24 6.08 11.70
CA PRO A 233 -1.70 6.22 13.05
C PRO A 233 -0.77 5.09 13.47
N LEU A 234 0.30 5.45 14.19
CA LEU A 234 1.17 4.48 14.86
C LEU A 234 0.36 3.55 15.77
N GLY A 235 0.71 2.26 15.72
CA GLY A 235 -0.02 1.20 16.41
C GLY A 235 -1.18 0.60 15.62
N LEU A 236 -1.53 1.14 14.45
CA LEU A 236 -2.41 0.45 13.51
C LEU A 236 -1.86 -0.92 13.11
N LEU A 237 -0.55 -1.18 13.18
CA LEU A 237 0.06 -2.49 12.91
C LEU A 237 0.40 -3.28 14.19
N GLY A 238 0.01 -2.77 15.36
CA GLY A 238 0.27 -3.42 16.65
C GLY A 238 -0.58 -4.67 16.92
N GLY A 239 -0.44 -5.24 18.13
CA GLY A 239 -1.26 -6.38 18.55
C GLY A 239 -2.77 -6.11 18.49
N VAL A 240 -3.57 -7.16 18.35
CA VAL A 240 -5.02 -7.07 18.09
C VAL A 240 -5.74 -6.16 19.09
N ASP A 241 -5.46 -6.32 20.39
CA ASP A 241 -6.11 -5.53 21.44
C ASP A 241 -5.79 -4.04 21.36
N TYR A 242 -4.55 -3.69 20.96
CA TYR A 242 -4.13 -2.29 20.80
C TYR A 242 -4.72 -1.68 19.53
N ALA A 243 -4.82 -2.48 18.46
CA ALA A 243 -5.22 -2.00 17.15
C ALA A 243 -6.73 -1.85 16.99
N ALA A 244 -7.56 -2.64 17.70
CA ALA A 244 -9.01 -2.56 17.60
C ALA A 244 -9.57 -1.12 17.72
N PRO A 245 -9.26 -0.33 18.76
CA PRO A 245 -9.74 1.06 18.85
C PRO A 245 -9.14 1.98 17.76
N VAL A 246 -7.91 1.68 17.30
CA VAL A 246 -7.25 2.44 16.23
C VAL A 246 -7.97 2.19 14.90
N ILE A 247 -8.37 0.95 14.61
CA ILE A 247 -9.13 0.58 13.40
C ILE A 247 -10.45 1.35 13.34
N GLU A 248 -11.21 1.42 14.44
CA GLU A 248 -12.46 2.20 14.47
C GLU A 248 -12.21 3.68 14.19
N HIS A 249 -11.20 4.25 14.83
CA HIS A 249 -10.86 5.66 14.67
C HIS A 249 -10.44 5.96 13.22
N VAL A 250 -9.56 5.15 12.65
CA VAL A 250 -9.08 5.30 11.27
C VAL A 250 -10.22 5.12 10.28
N ALA A 251 -11.13 4.16 10.48
CA ALA A 251 -12.29 3.97 9.61
C ALA A 251 -13.23 5.19 9.63
N ALA A 252 -13.47 5.75 10.82
CA ALA A 252 -14.30 6.95 10.97
C ALA A 252 -13.66 8.19 10.33
N GLU A 253 -12.35 8.40 10.52
CA GLU A 253 -11.63 9.50 9.86
C GLU A 253 -11.56 9.30 8.35
N LEU A 254 -11.34 8.07 7.87
CA LEU A 254 -11.34 7.76 6.44
C LEU A 254 -12.67 8.11 5.79
N GLU A 255 -13.80 7.77 6.42
CA GLU A 255 -15.12 8.14 5.94
C GLU A 255 -15.31 9.67 5.96
N ARG A 256 -14.94 10.34 7.06
CA ARG A 256 -15.04 11.81 7.19
C ARG A 256 -14.26 12.51 6.09
N ILE A 257 -12.99 12.16 5.90
CA ILE A 257 -12.10 12.71 4.87
C ILE A 257 -12.68 12.44 3.49
N SER A 258 -13.19 11.23 3.24
CA SER A 258 -13.78 10.87 1.95
C SER A 258 -15.01 11.72 1.61
N ARG A 259 -15.86 12.02 2.60
CA ARG A 259 -17.02 12.92 2.46
C ARG A 259 -16.62 14.36 2.19
N GLU A 260 -15.55 14.83 2.85
CA GLU A 260 -15.01 16.18 2.62
C GLU A 260 -14.38 16.33 1.23
N VAL A 261 -13.77 15.26 0.69
CA VAL A 261 -13.31 15.21 -0.70
C VAL A 261 -14.49 15.27 -1.67
N ASP A 262 -15.47 14.37 -1.52
CA ASP A 262 -16.71 14.39 -2.31
C ASP A 262 -17.82 13.55 -1.66
N GLU A 263 -18.86 14.23 -1.19
CA GLU A 263 -20.01 13.62 -0.50
C GLU A 263 -20.75 12.61 -1.39
N THR A 264 -20.81 12.86 -2.71
CA THR A 264 -21.52 11.97 -3.64
C THR A 264 -20.77 10.65 -3.80
N THR A 265 -19.47 10.71 -4.03
CA THR A 265 -18.59 9.54 -4.11
C THR A 265 -18.60 8.76 -2.80
N ALA A 266 -18.45 9.43 -1.66
CA ALA A 266 -18.42 8.78 -0.36
C ALA A 266 -19.76 8.09 -0.01
N SER A 267 -20.89 8.72 -0.33
CA SER A 267 -22.22 8.13 -0.08
C SER A 267 -22.55 6.91 -0.94
N ALA A 268 -21.81 6.68 -2.04
CA ALA A 268 -21.94 5.49 -2.86
C ALA A 268 -21.18 4.28 -2.29
N VAL A 269 -20.37 4.47 -1.24
CA VAL A 269 -19.62 3.40 -0.56
C VAL A 269 -20.42 2.87 0.62
N GLY A 270 -20.58 1.55 0.71
CA GLY A 270 -21.23 0.91 1.86
C GLY A 270 -20.46 1.17 3.16
N ALA A 271 -21.18 1.41 4.26
CA ALA A 271 -20.57 1.80 5.55
C ALA A 271 -19.54 0.78 6.07
N SER A 272 -19.76 -0.52 5.82
CA SER A 272 -18.83 -1.59 6.21
C SER A 272 -17.50 -1.57 5.45
N VAL A 273 -17.48 -1.03 4.22
CA VAL A 273 -16.31 -1.06 3.32
C VAL A 273 -15.17 -0.18 3.85
N TRP A 274 -15.46 0.94 4.51
CA TRP A 274 -14.42 1.80 5.09
C TRP A 274 -13.58 1.05 6.12
N ARG A 275 -14.26 0.34 7.03
CA ARG A 275 -13.60 -0.52 8.02
C ARG A 275 -12.89 -1.69 7.35
N GLU A 276 -13.54 -2.37 6.41
CA GLU A 276 -12.95 -3.50 5.68
C GLU A 276 -11.63 -3.11 4.99
N ALA A 277 -11.57 -1.92 4.38
CA ALA A 277 -10.38 -1.39 3.74
C ALA A 277 -9.25 -1.13 4.74
N VAL A 278 -9.56 -0.55 5.91
CA VAL A 278 -8.57 -0.33 6.97
C VAL A 278 -8.03 -1.66 7.51
N GLU A 279 -8.89 -2.64 7.76
CA GLU A 279 -8.49 -3.97 8.23
C GLU A 279 -7.62 -4.71 7.21
N ARG A 280 -7.98 -4.62 5.92
CA ARG A 280 -7.18 -5.21 4.85
C ARG A 280 -5.82 -4.51 4.70
N LEU A 281 -5.80 -3.19 4.71
CA LEU A 281 -4.56 -2.42 4.61
C LEU A 281 -3.64 -2.67 5.81
N ARG A 282 -4.20 -2.76 7.03
CA ARG A 282 -3.49 -3.24 8.22
C ARG A 282 -2.87 -4.62 8.01
N THR A 283 -3.64 -5.57 7.47
CA THR A 283 -3.15 -6.93 7.21
C THR A 283 -1.92 -6.89 6.30
N GLN A 284 -1.99 -6.13 5.20
CA GLN A 284 -0.85 -5.95 4.30
C GLN A 284 0.33 -5.25 4.99
N GLY A 285 0.08 -4.19 5.77
CA GLY A 285 1.11 -3.50 6.53
C GLY A 285 1.84 -4.42 7.50
N MET A 286 1.12 -5.33 8.18
CA MET A 286 1.70 -6.36 9.04
C MET A 286 2.55 -7.37 8.25
N GLU A 287 2.08 -7.83 7.08
CA GLU A 287 2.88 -8.69 6.19
C GLU A 287 4.20 -8.02 5.80
N LEU A 288 4.16 -6.75 5.39
CA LEU A 288 5.35 -5.97 5.03
C LEU A 288 6.29 -5.74 6.22
N LEU A 289 5.72 -5.46 7.40
CA LEU A 289 6.46 -5.34 8.65
C LEU A 289 7.23 -6.62 8.96
N ASP A 290 6.56 -7.77 8.91
CA ASP A 290 7.18 -9.07 9.19
C ASP A 290 8.27 -9.41 8.16
N ILE A 291 8.04 -9.13 6.88
CA ILE A 291 9.07 -9.31 5.83
C ILE A 291 10.33 -8.49 6.14
N HIS A 292 10.19 -7.22 6.54
CA HIS A 292 11.32 -6.38 6.90
C HIS A 292 12.04 -6.91 8.15
N ARG A 293 11.30 -7.34 9.18
CA ARG A 293 11.88 -7.93 10.40
C ARG A 293 12.69 -9.19 10.08
N ASP A 294 12.11 -10.13 9.34
CA ASP A 294 12.74 -11.38 8.94
C ASP A 294 13.99 -11.15 8.10
N MET A 295 13.98 -10.13 7.23
CA MET A 295 15.14 -9.74 6.45
C MET A 295 16.29 -9.25 7.32
N TYR A 296 16.03 -8.42 8.34
CA TYR A 296 17.07 -7.94 9.24
C TYR A 296 17.55 -9.03 10.21
N LEU A 297 16.68 -9.91 10.67
CA LEU A 297 17.07 -11.08 11.46
C LEU A 297 18.02 -11.99 10.67
N ALA A 298 17.70 -12.27 9.40
CA ALA A 298 18.60 -13.02 8.53
C ALA A 298 19.95 -12.31 8.30
N ALA A 299 19.97 -10.97 8.31
CA ALA A 299 21.19 -10.18 8.19
C ALA A 299 22.07 -10.24 9.43
N LEU A 300 21.46 -10.29 10.62
CA LEU A 300 22.16 -10.52 11.87
C LEU A 300 22.74 -11.93 11.93
N GLU A 301 21.95 -12.94 11.59
CA GLU A 301 22.39 -14.35 11.54
C GLU A 301 23.58 -14.52 10.58
N GLU A 302 23.49 -13.96 9.37
CA GLU A 302 24.61 -14.00 8.41
C GLU A 302 25.86 -13.31 8.96
N GLY A 303 25.72 -12.23 9.73
CA GLY A 303 26.84 -11.59 10.42
C GLY A 303 27.54 -12.54 11.40
N GLN A 304 26.75 -13.25 12.22
CA GLN A 304 27.26 -14.20 13.21
C GLN A 304 27.97 -15.37 12.54
N ILE A 305 27.38 -15.96 11.50
CA ILE A 305 28.00 -17.05 10.72
C ILE A 305 29.36 -16.62 10.16
N ARG A 306 29.48 -15.38 9.66
CA ARG A 306 30.76 -14.86 9.15
C ARG A 306 31.81 -14.72 10.24
N ASP A 307 31.43 -14.26 11.42
CA ASP A 307 32.34 -14.13 12.54
C ASP A 307 32.84 -15.51 13.01
N GLU A 308 31.96 -16.51 13.05
CA GLU A 308 32.30 -17.90 13.34
C GLU A 308 33.22 -18.51 12.27
N GLU A 309 32.89 -18.35 10.98
CA GLU A 309 33.73 -18.80 9.87
C GLU A 309 35.12 -18.13 9.91
N ALA A 310 35.17 -16.83 10.22
CA ALA A 310 36.42 -16.09 10.35
C ALA A 310 37.25 -16.59 11.55
N ALA A 311 36.61 -16.90 12.67
CA ALA A 311 37.28 -17.49 13.84
C ALA A 311 37.81 -18.89 13.53
N MET A 312 37.01 -19.75 12.89
CA MET A 312 37.42 -21.10 12.48
C MET A 312 38.58 -21.08 11.49
N THR A 313 38.59 -20.13 10.55
CA THR A 313 39.64 -19.98 9.54
C THR A 313 40.79 -19.07 9.96
N ALA A 314 40.82 -18.61 11.23
CA ALA A 314 41.82 -17.69 11.76
C ALA A 314 43.25 -18.27 11.81
N HIS A 315 43.41 -19.57 11.56
CA HIS A 315 44.71 -20.23 11.43
C HIS A 315 45.18 -20.35 9.97
N LEU A 316 44.29 -20.12 8.99
CA LEU A 316 44.59 -20.22 7.55
C LEU A 316 45.21 -18.91 7.02
N GLY A 317 45.91 -18.96 5.90
CA GLY A 317 46.50 -17.78 5.24
C GLY A 317 45.46 -16.75 4.80
N GLN A 318 45.85 -15.47 4.75
CA GLN A 318 44.95 -14.32 4.45
C GLN A 318 44.17 -14.45 3.12
N ALA A 319 44.76 -15.08 2.10
CA ALA A 319 44.13 -15.30 0.81
C ALA A 319 42.93 -16.26 0.89
N VAL A 320 43.01 -17.30 1.74
CA VAL A 320 41.92 -18.27 1.93
C VAL A 320 40.78 -17.65 2.72
N ARG A 321 41.07 -16.76 3.68
CA ARG A 321 40.04 -16.05 4.46
C ARG A 321 39.18 -15.09 3.63
N ARG A 322 39.77 -14.49 2.57
CA ARG A 322 39.10 -13.51 1.70
C ARG A 322 38.40 -14.11 0.49
N ALA A 323 38.43 -15.44 0.31
CA ALA A 323 37.73 -16.08 -0.79
C ALA A 323 36.21 -15.87 -0.64
N MET A 324 35.61 -15.20 -1.62
CA MET A 324 34.17 -15.07 -1.74
C MET A 324 33.60 -16.30 -2.44
N THR A 325 33.04 -17.23 -1.68
CA THR A 325 32.38 -18.41 -2.24
C THR A 325 31.00 -18.01 -2.82
N PRO A 326 30.46 -18.78 -3.79
CA PRO A 326 29.11 -18.57 -4.30
C PRO A 326 28.05 -18.52 -3.21
N GLU A 327 28.17 -19.35 -2.19
CA GLU A 327 27.25 -19.41 -1.05
C GLU A 327 27.34 -18.12 -0.22
N ARG A 328 28.55 -17.63 0.06
CA ARG A 328 28.75 -16.34 0.73
C ARG A 328 28.22 -15.17 -0.12
N MET A 329 28.36 -15.22 -1.44
CA MET A 329 27.83 -14.19 -2.36
C MET A 329 26.31 -14.13 -2.34
N GLN A 330 25.64 -15.28 -2.33
CA GLN A 330 24.17 -15.34 -2.26
C GLN A 330 23.63 -14.78 -0.94
N ARG A 331 24.39 -14.89 0.16
CA ARG A 331 24.02 -14.35 1.48
C ARG A 331 24.41 -12.88 1.68
N LEU A 332 25.23 -12.28 0.80
CA LEU A 332 25.68 -10.89 0.92
C LEU A 332 24.60 -9.84 0.63
N SER A 333 23.55 -10.19 -0.12
CA SER A 333 22.58 -9.22 -0.59
C SER A 333 21.17 -9.58 -0.14
N LEU A 334 20.89 -9.48 1.17
CA LEU A 334 19.65 -10.00 1.75
C LEU A 334 18.39 -9.27 1.26
N PHE A 335 18.48 -7.96 1.00
CA PHE A 335 17.40 -7.23 0.31
C PHE A 335 17.18 -7.72 -1.12
N ARG A 336 18.22 -8.28 -1.77
CA ARG A 336 18.14 -8.88 -3.12
C ARG A 336 17.99 -10.38 -3.11
N VAL A 337 17.76 -10.99 -1.96
CA VAL A 337 17.33 -12.38 -1.92
C VAL A 337 15.92 -12.39 -2.46
N LYS A 338 15.80 -13.00 -3.64
CA LYS A 338 14.57 -13.11 -4.43
C LYS A 338 13.34 -13.43 -3.56
N ARG A 339 13.50 -14.22 -2.50
CA ARG A 339 12.43 -14.59 -1.56
C ARG A 339 11.69 -13.40 -0.94
N TYR A 340 12.39 -12.36 -0.50
CA TYR A 340 11.74 -11.24 0.19
C TYR A 340 11.04 -10.31 -0.81
N PHE A 341 11.63 -10.09 -1.98
CA PHE A 341 10.96 -9.41 -3.08
C PHE A 341 9.70 -10.16 -3.54
N ASP A 342 9.81 -11.48 -3.72
CA ASP A 342 8.66 -12.31 -4.10
C ASP A 342 7.54 -12.23 -3.04
N GLN A 343 7.88 -12.16 -1.75
CA GLN A 343 6.91 -11.98 -0.67
C GLN A 343 6.23 -10.60 -0.71
N ILE A 344 6.99 -9.53 -0.92
CA ILE A 344 6.45 -8.16 -1.08
C ILE A 344 5.52 -8.09 -2.29
N ASP A 345 5.96 -8.62 -3.43
CA ASP A 345 5.18 -8.64 -4.67
C ASP A 345 3.89 -9.46 -4.51
N ALA A 346 3.96 -10.60 -3.82
CA ALA A 346 2.80 -11.41 -3.50
C ALA A 346 1.81 -10.66 -2.60
N SER A 347 2.29 -9.97 -1.56
CA SER A 347 1.47 -9.16 -0.65
C SER A 347 0.76 -8.01 -1.40
N LYS A 348 1.50 -7.25 -2.22
CA LYS A 348 0.93 -6.18 -3.08
C LYS A 348 -0.12 -6.72 -4.04
N LYS A 349 0.17 -7.82 -4.72
CA LYS A 349 -0.77 -8.46 -5.65
C LYS A 349 -2.03 -8.94 -4.93
N ALA A 350 -1.89 -9.49 -3.73
CA ALA A 350 -3.04 -9.95 -2.94
C ALA A 350 -3.92 -8.78 -2.47
N LEU A 351 -3.35 -7.64 -2.08
CA LEU A 351 -4.13 -6.44 -1.77
C LEU A 351 -4.87 -5.95 -3.03
N GLN A 352 -4.16 -5.86 -4.15
CA GLN A 352 -4.73 -5.41 -5.41
C GLN A 352 -5.92 -6.30 -5.82
N GLN A 353 -5.74 -7.62 -5.83
CA GLN A 353 -6.79 -8.58 -6.16
C GLN A 353 -8.01 -8.44 -5.24
N TRP A 354 -7.78 -8.26 -3.94
CA TRP A 354 -8.87 -8.00 -2.99
C TRP A 354 -9.61 -6.70 -3.32
N SER A 355 -8.89 -5.62 -3.67
CA SER A 355 -9.52 -4.33 -3.97
C SER A 355 -10.41 -4.35 -5.22
N TYR A 356 -10.14 -5.23 -6.19
CA TYR A 356 -10.97 -5.42 -7.38
C TYR A 356 -12.01 -6.54 -7.24
N ALA A 357 -11.90 -7.37 -6.22
CA ALA A 357 -12.92 -8.38 -5.95
C ALA A 357 -14.22 -7.64 -5.65
N ARG A 358 -15.33 -8.08 -6.27
CA ARG A 358 -16.63 -7.45 -6.03
C ARG A 358 -17.04 -7.68 -4.58
N VAL A 359 -17.52 -6.61 -3.94
CA VAL A 359 -18.42 -6.75 -2.79
C VAL A 359 -19.76 -7.19 -3.38
N GLU A 360 -20.16 -8.43 -3.13
CA GLU A 360 -21.55 -8.84 -3.34
C GLU A 360 -22.42 -7.85 -2.57
N PRO A 361 -23.43 -7.21 -3.19
CA PRO A 361 -24.22 -6.21 -2.50
C PRO A 361 -24.81 -6.83 -1.23
N GLU A 362 -24.51 -6.23 -0.07
CA GLU A 362 -25.23 -6.50 1.17
C GLU A 362 -26.71 -6.15 0.95
N GLY A 363 -27.50 -7.10 0.46
CA GLY A 363 -28.87 -6.81 0.04
C GLY A 363 -29.54 -7.72 -0.99
N GLU A 364 -29.14 -8.98 -1.19
CA GLU A 364 -30.09 -10.04 -1.51
C GLU A 364 -29.78 -11.19 -0.56
N GLY A 365 -30.57 -11.30 0.50
CA GLY A 365 -30.32 -12.27 1.56
C GLY A 365 -30.14 -13.67 0.98
N ASP A 366 -29.15 -14.38 1.50
CA ASP A 366 -29.23 -15.84 1.54
C ASP A 366 -30.65 -16.19 1.98
N LEU A 367 -31.38 -16.85 1.08
CA LEU A 367 -32.71 -17.35 1.37
C LEU A 367 -32.59 -18.17 2.66
N ALA A 368 -33.29 -17.75 3.73
CA ALA A 368 -33.28 -18.48 5.00
C ALA A 368 -33.43 -19.98 4.76
N ASP A 369 -32.78 -20.86 5.54
CA ASP A 369 -32.79 -22.32 5.31
C ASP A 369 -34.19 -22.93 5.13
N ASN A 370 -35.25 -22.24 5.57
CA ASN A 370 -36.64 -22.63 5.44
C ASN A 370 -37.44 -21.85 4.37
N TRP A 371 -36.80 -21.17 3.42
CA TRP A 371 -37.45 -20.31 2.41
C TRP A 371 -38.54 -21.03 1.64
N ALA A 372 -38.36 -22.33 1.36
CA ALA A 372 -39.36 -23.16 0.69
C ALA A 372 -40.70 -23.22 1.44
N LEU A 373 -40.69 -23.06 2.77
CA LEU A 373 -41.85 -23.08 3.66
C LEU A 373 -42.34 -21.69 4.09
N THR A 374 -41.54 -20.64 3.90
CA THR A 374 -41.85 -19.29 4.39
C THR A 374 -42.16 -18.29 3.27
N MET A 375 -41.66 -18.51 2.05
CA MET A 375 -41.92 -17.60 0.94
C MET A 375 -43.39 -17.64 0.46
N PRO A 376 -43.93 -16.55 -0.10
CA PRO A 376 -45.28 -16.54 -0.66
C PRO A 376 -45.40 -17.52 -1.85
N VAL A 377 -46.47 -18.32 -1.87
CA VAL A 377 -46.78 -19.26 -2.96
C VAL A 377 -47.81 -18.62 -3.91
N LYS A 378 -47.61 -18.75 -5.22
CA LYS A 378 -48.48 -18.21 -6.27
C LYS A 378 -49.02 -19.32 -7.18
N VAL A 379 -50.09 -19.02 -7.91
CA VAL A 379 -50.64 -19.93 -8.93
C VAL A 379 -49.61 -20.14 -10.04
N GLY A 380 -49.36 -21.41 -10.37
CA GLY A 380 -48.36 -21.83 -11.35
C GLY A 380 -47.01 -22.24 -10.77
N ASP A 381 -46.77 -22.01 -9.48
CA ASP A 381 -45.52 -22.43 -8.83
C ASP A 381 -45.41 -23.96 -8.76
N GLN A 382 -44.18 -24.46 -8.93
CA GLN A 382 -43.84 -25.87 -8.72
C GLN A 382 -43.54 -26.10 -7.23
N VAL A 383 -44.26 -27.03 -6.62
CA VAL A 383 -44.21 -27.28 -5.18
C VAL A 383 -44.15 -28.77 -4.88
N GLU A 384 -43.76 -29.15 -3.67
CA GLU A 384 -44.13 -30.43 -3.08
C GLU A 384 -45.30 -30.20 -2.12
N ALA A 385 -46.38 -30.96 -2.30
CA ALA A 385 -47.59 -30.86 -1.49
C ALA A 385 -47.82 -32.16 -0.69
N ASP A 386 -48.32 -32.03 0.53
CA ASP A 386 -48.66 -33.16 1.40
C ASP A 386 -49.90 -33.90 0.89
N LEU A 387 -49.76 -35.20 0.65
CA LEU A 387 -50.83 -36.15 0.33
C LEU A 387 -50.74 -37.33 1.31
N GLY A 388 -51.53 -37.28 2.39
CA GLY A 388 -51.61 -38.36 3.38
C GLY A 388 -50.36 -38.56 4.24
N GLY A 389 -49.58 -37.50 4.49
CA GLY A 389 -48.37 -37.50 5.33
C GLY A 389 -47.06 -37.63 4.56
N ALA A 390 -47.11 -37.64 3.23
CA ALA A 390 -45.95 -37.67 2.35
C ALA A 390 -46.04 -36.54 1.31
N PHE A 391 -44.90 -35.92 1.01
CA PHE A 391 -44.81 -34.79 0.07
C PHE A 391 -44.55 -35.30 -1.36
N PHE A 392 -45.36 -34.87 -2.32
CA PHE A 392 -45.23 -35.22 -3.73
C PHE A 392 -45.18 -33.95 -4.62
N PRO A 393 -44.45 -33.97 -5.75
CA PRO A 393 -44.40 -32.86 -6.69
C PRO A 393 -45.78 -32.52 -7.26
N ALA A 394 -46.14 -31.24 -7.23
CA ALA A 394 -47.41 -30.73 -7.69
C ALA A 394 -47.26 -29.30 -8.25
N THR A 395 -48.28 -28.85 -8.98
CA THR A 395 -48.39 -27.46 -9.46
C THR A 395 -49.57 -26.77 -8.79
N VAL A 396 -49.36 -25.56 -8.27
CA VAL A 396 -50.42 -24.77 -7.63
C VAL A 396 -51.44 -24.30 -8.67
N SER A 397 -52.68 -24.75 -8.54
CA SER A 397 -53.79 -24.44 -9.45
C SER A 397 -54.65 -23.27 -8.96
N ARG A 398 -54.71 -23.03 -7.64
CA ARG A 398 -55.38 -21.88 -7.02
C ARG A 398 -54.66 -21.47 -5.73
N ALA A 399 -54.54 -20.17 -5.48
CA ALA A 399 -54.06 -19.60 -4.23
C ALA A 399 -55.00 -18.47 -3.80
N SER A 400 -55.80 -18.69 -2.74
CA SER A 400 -56.78 -17.70 -2.27
C SER A 400 -57.10 -17.87 -0.79
N GLY A 401 -57.13 -16.77 -0.04
CA GLY A 401 -57.56 -16.76 1.36
C GLY A 401 -56.70 -17.59 2.32
N GLY A 402 -55.41 -17.81 2.00
CA GLY A 402 -54.49 -18.62 2.82
C GLY A 402 -54.56 -20.13 2.57
N THR A 403 -55.42 -20.56 1.64
CA THR A 403 -55.53 -21.96 1.19
C THR A 403 -55.08 -22.11 -0.26
N PHE A 404 -54.58 -23.30 -0.58
CA PHE A 404 -53.99 -23.61 -1.88
C PHE A 404 -54.58 -24.91 -2.43
N ASP A 405 -54.90 -24.89 -3.72
CA ASP A 405 -55.28 -26.10 -4.45
C ASP A 405 -54.12 -26.48 -5.37
N VAL A 406 -53.81 -27.77 -5.45
CA VAL A 406 -52.67 -28.29 -6.22
C VAL A 406 -53.10 -29.43 -7.13
N ASN A 407 -52.43 -29.54 -8.28
CA ASN A 407 -52.56 -30.67 -9.20
C ASN A 407 -51.26 -31.47 -9.17
N PHE A 408 -51.34 -32.75 -8.81
CA PHE A 408 -50.21 -33.67 -8.86
C PHE A 408 -49.97 -34.15 -10.29
N PHE A 409 -48.74 -34.59 -10.58
CA PHE A 409 -48.34 -35.01 -11.92
C PHE A 409 -49.03 -36.28 -12.43
N ASP A 410 -49.54 -37.12 -11.53
CA ASP A 410 -50.32 -38.33 -11.83
C ASP A 410 -51.79 -38.03 -12.17
N GLY A 411 -52.21 -36.76 -12.08
CA GLY A 411 -53.54 -36.29 -12.41
C GLY A 411 -54.47 -36.12 -11.20
N ASP A 412 -54.02 -36.49 -10.00
CA ASP A 412 -54.78 -36.29 -8.78
C ASP A 412 -54.79 -34.80 -8.38
N ARG A 413 -55.84 -34.40 -7.64
CA ARG A 413 -56.05 -33.03 -7.20
C ARG A 413 -56.34 -33.00 -5.72
N GLU A 414 -55.71 -32.07 -5.03
CA GLU A 414 -55.98 -31.79 -3.62
C GLU A 414 -56.38 -30.32 -3.45
N THR A 415 -57.36 -30.07 -2.58
CA THR A 415 -57.95 -28.74 -2.41
C THR A 415 -57.93 -28.32 -0.96
N GLY A 416 -57.67 -27.03 -0.71
CA GLY A 416 -57.71 -26.47 0.64
C GLY A 416 -56.46 -26.75 1.49
N LEU A 417 -55.30 -26.98 0.88
CA LEU A 417 -54.04 -27.16 1.60
C LEU A 417 -53.61 -25.87 2.29
N GLU A 418 -53.07 -26.00 3.50
CA GLU A 418 -52.48 -24.89 4.26
C GLU A 418 -51.02 -24.62 3.86
N ARG A 419 -50.50 -23.43 4.18
CA ARG A 419 -49.13 -23.03 3.79
C ARG A 419 -48.04 -23.99 4.29
N ASN A 420 -48.22 -24.62 5.46
CA ASN A 420 -47.29 -25.59 6.06
C ASN A 420 -47.29 -26.95 5.34
N GLN A 421 -48.29 -27.24 4.50
CA GLN A 421 -48.42 -28.46 3.71
C GLN A 421 -47.83 -28.32 2.30
N ILE A 422 -47.14 -27.21 2.00
CA ILE A 422 -46.60 -26.89 0.68
C ILE A 422 -45.15 -26.40 0.79
N LYS A 423 -44.25 -26.99 0.00
CA LYS A 423 -42.84 -26.58 -0.12
C LYS A 423 -42.54 -26.12 -1.53
N LEU A 424 -42.00 -24.94 -1.72
CA LEU A 424 -41.55 -24.49 -3.05
C LEU A 424 -40.34 -25.31 -3.51
N LEU A 425 -40.37 -25.79 -4.75
CA LEU A 425 -39.27 -26.55 -5.36
C LEU A 425 -38.17 -25.66 -5.95
N ALA A 426 -38.50 -24.41 -6.28
CA ALA A 426 -37.57 -23.42 -6.78
C ALA A 426 -37.87 -22.05 -6.15
N PRO A 427 -36.84 -21.21 -5.91
CA PRO A 427 -37.05 -19.84 -5.51
C PRO A 427 -37.90 -19.11 -6.55
N PRO A 428 -38.82 -18.21 -6.15
CA PRO A 428 -39.55 -17.39 -7.10
C PRO A 428 -38.54 -16.63 -7.97
N ALA A 429 -38.66 -16.77 -9.29
CA ALA A 429 -37.80 -16.02 -10.21
C ALA A 429 -37.97 -14.51 -9.92
N PRO A 430 -36.87 -13.74 -9.78
CA PRO A 430 -36.96 -12.30 -9.61
C PRO A 430 -37.72 -11.74 -10.82
N GLN A 431 -38.82 -11.02 -10.56
CA GLN A 431 -39.50 -10.23 -11.58
C GLN A 431 -38.59 -9.05 -11.94
N GLY A 432 -37.59 -9.31 -12.77
CA GLY A 432 -36.83 -8.27 -13.44
C GLY A 432 -37.68 -7.70 -14.56
N ASP A 433 -38.26 -6.51 -14.35
CA ASP A 433 -38.62 -5.65 -15.47
C ASP A 433 -37.35 -5.40 -16.29
N ILE A 434 -37.27 -6.01 -17.48
CA ILE A 434 -36.17 -5.77 -18.39
C ILE A 434 -36.29 -4.32 -18.85
N ASN A 435 -35.44 -3.45 -18.32
CA ASN A 435 -35.41 -2.04 -18.69
C ASN A 435 -34.91 -1.90 -20.14
N THR A 436 -35.84 -1.81 -21.10
CA THR A 436 -35.54 -1.67 -22.54
C THR A 436 -35.14 -0.26 -22.96
N SER A 437 -35.00 0.68 -22.03
CA SER A 437 -34.73 2.11 -22.33
C SER A 437 -33.42 2.37 -23.07
N ASN A 438 -32.44 1.48 -22.96
CA ASN A 438 -31.14 1.61 -23.64
C ASN A 438 -30.98 0.69 -24.88
N MET A 439 -32.05 0.06 -25.35
CA MET A 439 -31.98 -0.82 -26.52
C MET A 439 -32.20 -0.04 -27.82
N THR A 440 -31.30 -0.21 -28.79
CA THR A 440 -31.52 0.35 -30.14
C THR A 440 -32.72 -0.34 -30.83
N PRO A 441 -33.38 0.31 -31.81
CA PRO A 441 -34.54 -0.26 -32.50
C PRO A 441 -34.29 -1.64 -33.14
N LYS A 442 -33.04 -1.92 -33.55
CA LYS A 442 -32.62 -3.24 -34.06
C LYS A 442 -32.55 -4.30 -32.95
N GLN A 443 -32.09 -3.95 -31.75
CA GLN A 443 -31.99 -4.85 -30.60
C GLN A 443 -33.38 -5.21 -30.07
N LEU A 444 -34.30 -4.24 -29.99
CA LEU A 444 -35.71 -4.47 -29.65
C LEU A 444 -36.41 -5.42 -30.62
N LYS A 445 -36.17 -5.28 -31.93
CA LYS A 445 -36.75 -6.16 -32.96
C LYS A 445 -36.21 -7.60 -32.87
N ARG A 446 -34.93 -7.75 -32.50
CA ARG A 446 -34.27 -9.06 -32.32
C ARG A 446 -34.78 -9.76 -31.05
N TRP A 447 -34.94 -9.00 -29.97
CA TRP A 447 -35.48 -9.48 -28.70
C TRP A 447 -36.95 -9.92 -28.82
N LYS A 448 -37.81 -9.13 -29.48
CA LYS A 448 -39.21 -9.52 -29.77
C LYS A 448 -39.30 -10.81 -30.58
N LYS A 449 -38.42 -10.99 -31.58
CA LYS A 449 -38.36 -12.19 -32.42
C LYS A 449 -37.82 -13.43 -31.67
N GLN A 450 -37.01 -13.24 -30.63
CA GLN A 450 -36.58 -14.33 -29.74
C GLN A 450 -37.71 -14.75 -28.79
N GLN A 451 -38.47 -13.80 -28.26
CA GLN A 451 -39.65 -14.07 -27.41
C GLN A 451 -40.74 -14.84 -28.18
N GLU A 452 -41.01 -14.49 -29.43
CA GLU A 452 -41.98 -15.20 -30.29
C GLU A 452 -41.56 -16.63 -30.67
N LYS A 453 -40.27 -16.98 -30.57
CA LYS A 453 -39.78 -18.34 -30.81
C LYS A 453 -39.82 -19.24 -29.57
N THR A 454 -40.10 -18.67 -28.40
CA THR A 454 -40.04 -19.37 -27.11
C THR A 454 -41.44 -19.54 -26.48
N LYS A 455 -42.49 -19.23 -27.24
CA LYS A 455 -43.88 -19.66 -27.00
C LYS A 455 -44.25 -20.67 -28.09
#